data_AF-A0A5B7BZ00-F1
#
_entry.id   AF-A0A5B7BZ00-F1
#
_cell.length_a   1.000
_cell.length_b   1.000
_cell.length_c   1.000
_cell.angle_alpha   90.00
_cell.angle_beta   90.00
_cell.angle_gamma   90.00
#
_symmetry.space_group_name_H-M   'P 1'
#
loop_
_entity.id
_entity.type
_entity.pdbx_description
1 polymer ?
#
loop_
_entity_poly.entity_id
_entity_poly.type
_entity_poly.pdbx_seq_one_letter_code
_entity_poly.pdbx_strand_id
1 'polypeptide(L)'
;MTYLRDLDMSGNSFNSTIPNSWLSSLSCLENLNLGYNNLEGAIPTAIGNLTSLTRLDLSSNQLKGRIPSSLGNLCNLREIDLLGNSFAIDVSDVLESFSGCVLNGLESLQFGSSQHG
;
A
#
# COMPACT_ATOMS: atom_id res chain seq x y z
N MET A 1 -6.85 -19.00 10.46
CA MET A 1 -7.65 -18.31 9.44
C MET A 1 -8.31 -17.13 10.11
N THR A 2 -7.91 -15.92 9.76
CA THR A 2 -8.56 -14.68 10.23
C THR A 2 -9.58 -14.27 9.17
N TYR A 3 -10.80 -13.93 9.61
CA TYR A 3 -11.90 -13.49 8.73
C TYR A 3 -11.93 -11.96 8.59
N LEU A 4 -10.87 -11.28 9.01
CA LEU A 4 -10.81 -9.83 8.98
C LEU A 4 -10.78 -9.35 7.53
N ARG A 5 -11.79 -8.56 7.16
CA ARG A 5 -11.93 -7.97 5.82
C ARG A 5 -11.53 -6.50 5.81
N ASP A 6 -11.82 -5.81 6.90
CA ASP A 6 -11.57 -4.38 7.03
C ASP A 6 -10.65 -4.14 8.21
N LEU A 7 -9.53 -3.47 7.96
CA LEU A 7 -8.63 -2.99 8.99
C LEU A 7 -8.34 -1.52 8.74
N ASP A 8 -8.90 -0.69 9.61
CA ASP A 8 -8.63 0.74 9.65
C ASP A 8 -7.82 1.05 10.91
N MET A 9 -6.62 1.59 10.68
CA MET A 9 -5.69 2.07 11.70
C MET A 9 -5.28 3.52 11.42
N SER A 10 -6.02 4.22 10.56
CA SER A 10 -5.71 5.58 10.14
C SER A 10 -5.86 6.60 11.26
N GLY A 11 -5.19 7.75 11.11
CA GLY A 11 -5.32 8.88 12.05
C GLY A 11 -4.74 8.59 13.44
N ASN A 12 -3.66 7.80 13.50
CA ASN A 12 -2.94 7.48 14.73
C ASN A 12 -1.51 8.07 14.69
N SER A 13 -0.71 7.75 15.71
CA SER A 13 0.70 8.17 15.80
C SER A 13 1.67 7.00 15.62
N PHE A 14 1.32 6.00 14.81
CA PHE A 14 2.23 4.88 14.54
C PHE A 14 3.47 5.41 13.83
N ASN A 15 4.64 5.24 14.44
CA ASN A 15 5.89 5.89 14.04
C ASN A 15 7.03 4.90 13.75
N SER A 16 6.67 3.71 13.28
CA SER A 16 7.59 2.63 12.96
C SER A 16 7.33 2.10 11.55
N THR A 17 8.08 1.10 11.14
CA THR A 17 7.90 0.43 9.85
C THR A 17 6.67 -0.46 9.85
N ILE A 18 6.17 -0.83 8.66
CA ILE A 18 5.10 -1.84 8.50
C ILE A 18 5.74 -3.23 8.58
N PRO A 19 5.46 -4.06 9.62
CA PRO A 19 6.09 -5.37 9.74
C PRO A 19 5.59 -6.39 8.72
N ASN A 20 6.49 -7.22 8.18
CA ASN A 20 6.13 -8.35 7.29
C ASN A 20 5.20 -9.38 7.96
N SER A 21 5.32 -9.54 9.29
CA SER A 21 4.83 -10.72 10.02
C SER A 21 3.31 -10.82 10.14
N TRP A 22 2.58 -9.71 10.16
CA TRP A 22 1.13 -9.71 10.31
C TRP A 22 0.40 -9.67 8.97
N LEU A 23 0.99 -9.06 7.93
CA LEU A 23 0.43 -9.03 6.57
C LEU A 23 0.23 -10.43 6.00
N SER A 24 1.16 -11.35 6.24
CA SER A 24 1.07 -12.74 5.76
C SER A 24 -0.09 -13.53 6.36
N SER A 25 -0.66 -13.07 7.48
CA SER A 25 -1.76 -13.75 8.17
C SER A 25 -3.15 -13.25 7.75
N LEU A 26 -3.23 -12.15 6.99
CA LEU A 26 -4.46 -11.43 6.66
C LEU A 26 -4.95 -11.72 5.23
N SER A 27 -4.94 -12.98 4.80
CA SER A 27 -5.25 -13.36 3.42
C SER A 27 -6.66 -13.01 2.93
N CYS A 28 -7.60 -12.77 3.85
CA CYS A 28 -8.99 -12.39 3.55
C CYS A 28 -9.25 -10.88 3.66
N LEU A 29 -8.22 -10.06 3.89
CA LEU A 29 -8.38 -8.62 4.01
C LEU A 29 -8.72 -8.00 2.66
N GLU A 30 -9.78 -7.21 2.64
CA GLU A 30 -10.32 -6.52 1.47
C GLU A 30 -9.99 -5.01 1.52
N ASN A 31 -9.92 -4.41 2.71
CA ASN A 31 -9.61 -3.01 2.91
C ASN A 31 -8.54 -2.85 3.99
N LEU A 32 -7.43 -2.18 3.63
CA LEU A 32 -6.37 -1.81 4.56
C LEU A 32 -6.17 -0.29 4.52
N ASN A 33 -6.47 0.38 5.63
CA ASN A 33 -6.21 1.80 5.80
C ASN A 33 -5.18 2.03 6.92
N LEU A 34 -4.00 2.49 6.54
CA LEU A 34 -2.92 2.92 7.42
C LEU A 34 -2.60 4.41 7.24
N GLY A 35 -3.47 5.16 6.56
CA GLY A 35 -3.24 6.56 6.23
C GLY A 35 -3.14 7.47 7.46
N TYR A 36 -2.62 8.68 7.28
CA TYR A 36 -2.52 9.70 8.34
C TYR A 36 -1.85 9.18 9.63
N ASN A 37 -0.63 8.66 9.47
CA ASN A 37 0.21 8.18 10.56
C ASN A 37 1.64 8.73 10.41
N ASN A 38 2.59 8.21 11.18
CA ASN A 38 4.01 8.54 11.07
C ASN A 38 4.84 7.34 10.59
N LEU A 39 4.24 6.39 9.86
CA LEU A 39 4.91 5.16 9.44
C LEU A 39 6.09 5.48 8.53
N GLU A 40 7.21 4.80 8.75
CA GLU A 40 8.46 5.05 8.04
C GLU A 40 9.00 3.81 7.32
N GLY A 41 10.08 3.99 6.55
CA GLY A 41 10.71 2.90 5.82
C GLY A 41 9.98 2.54 4.52
N ALA A 42 10.24 1.34 3.99
CA ALA A 42 9.67 0.89 2.73
C ALA A 42 8.37 0.09 2.93
N ILE A 43 7.54 0.03 1.89
CA ILE A 43 6.40 -0.88 1.86
C ILE A 43 6.95 -2.31 1.79
N PRO A 44 6.56 -3.20 2.71
CA PRO A 44 7.02 -4.59 2.72
C PRO A 44 6.48 -5.38 1.51
N THR A 45 7.31 -6.24 0.93
CA THR A 45 6.90 -7.13 -0.18
C THR A 45 5.79 -8.11 0.20
N ALA A 46 5.62 -8.38 1.50
CA ALA A 46 4.54 -9.18 2.04
C ALA A 46 3.14 -8.61 1.74
N ILE A 47 3.03 -7.32 1.36
CA ILE A 47 1.78 -6.72 0.90
C ILE A 47 1.18 -7.49 -0.29
N GLY A 48 2.03 -8.08 -1.15
CA GLY A 48 1.59 -8.88 -2.30
C GLY A 48 0.89 -10.19 -1.95
N ASN A 49 0.87 -10.58 -0.67
CA ASN A 49 0.15 -11.76 -0.20
C ASN A 49 -1.33 -11.47 0.13
N LEU A 50 -1.72 -10.19 0.18
CA LEU A 50 -3.10 -9.77 0.46
C LEU A 50 -3.97 -9.87 -0.80
N THR A 51 -4.06 -11.05 -1.43
CA THR A 51 -4.67 -11.21 -2.76
C THR A 51 -6.18 -10.89 -2.82
N SER A 52 -6.85 -10.79 -1.66
CA SER A 52 -8.25 -10.34 -1.54
C SER A 52 -8.40 -8.82 -1.49
N LEU A 53 -7.29 -8.07 -1.37
CA LEU A 53 -7.32 -6.62 -1.15
C LEU A 53 -7.92 -5.90 -2.36
N THR A 54 -8.84 -4.99 -2.06
CA THR A 54 -9.54 -4.12 -3.02
C THR A 54 -9.17 -2.66 -2.84
N ARG A 55 -8.83 -2.25 -1.61
CA ARG A 55 -8.36 -0.89 -1.30
C ARG A 55 -7.15 -0.90 -0.38
N LEU A 56 -6.17 -0.06 -0.73
CA LEU A 56 -4.96 0.17 0.06
C LEU A 56 -4.74 1.69 0.22
N ASP A 57 -4.87 2.18 1.45
CA ASP A 57 -4.53 3.56 1.80
C ASP A 57 -3.29 3.57 2.71
N LEU A 58 -2.20 4.15 2.19
CA LEU A 58 -0.95 4.41 2.92
C LEU A 58 -0.62 5.90 2.94
N SER A 59 -1.59 6.76 2.60
CA SER A 59 -1.40 8.20 2.41
C SER A 59 -0.94 8.90 3.68
N SER A 60 -0.33 10.07 3.54
CA SER A 60 0.06 10.94 4.66
C SER A 60 0.89 10.20 5.73
N ASN A 61 2.03 9.63 5.31
CA ASN A 61 2.99 8.93 6.14
C ASN A 61 4.43 9.37 5.79
N GLN A 62 5.44 8.73 6.38
CA GLN A 62 6.86 8.97 6.08
C GLN A 62 7.48 7.79 5.29
N LEU A 63 6.67 7.05 4.54
CA LEU A 63 7.14 5.91 3.76
C LEU A 63 8.04 6.39 2.62
N LYS A 64 9.07 5.60 2.30
CA LYS A 64 10.14 5.93 1.35
C LYS A 64 10.67 4.68 0.66
N GLY A 65 11.62 4.87 -0.27
CA GLY A 65 12.15 3.79 -1.09
C GLY A 65 11.29 3.52 -2.32
N ARG A 66 11.39 2.31 -2.86
CA ARG A 66 10.64 1.88 -4.05
C ARG A 66 9.30 1.26 -3.66
N ILE A 67 8.32 1.41 -4.53
CA ILE A 67 7.07 0.64 -4.47
C ILE A 67 7.44 -0.82 -4.84
N PRO A 68 6.99 -1.84 -4.07
CA PRO A 68 7.39 -3.21 -4.32
C PRO A 68 6.63 -3.81 -5.51
N SER A 69 7.34 -4.50 -6.40
CA SER A 69 6.75 -5.19 -7.56
C SER A 69 5.70 -6.24 -7.21
N SER A 70 5.71 -6.72 -5.97
CA SER A 70 4.71 -7.64 -5.42
C SER A 70 3.29 -7.05 -5.40
N LEU A 71 3.11 -5.72 -5.51
CA LEU A 71 1.78 -5.15 -5.69
C LEU A 71 1.10 -5.69 -6.95
N GLY A 72 1.85 -6.00 -8.01
CA GLY A 72 1.30 -6.57 -9.26
C GLY A 72 0.56 -7.91 -9.10
N ASN A 73 0.69 -8.57 -7.95
CA ASN A 73 -0.04 -9.79 -7.61
C ASN A 73 -1.47 -9.55 -7.11
N LEU A 74 -1.83 -8.31 -6.77
CA LEU A 74 -3.09 -7.96 -6.12
C LEU A 74 -4.23 -7.78 -7.14
N CYS A 75 -4.67 -8.87 -7.77
CA CYS A 75 -5.61 -8.83 -8.91
C CYS A 75 -6.99 -8.21 -8.59
N ASN A 76 -7.35 -8.13 -7.32
CA ASN A 76 -8.61 -7.53 -6.86
C ASN A 76 -8.48 -6.06 -6.49
N LEU A 77 -7.26 -5.51 -6.49
CA LEU A 77 -6.99 -4.14 -6.08
C LEU A 77 -7.64 -3.16 -7.08
N ARG A 78 -8.38 -2.19 -6.55
CA ARG A 78 -9.11 -1.16 -7.30
C ARG A 78 -8.62 0.24 -6.97
N GLU A 79 -8.27 0.48 -5.70
CA GLU A 79 -7.90 1.81 -5.23
C GLU A 79 -6.60 1.75 -4.44
N ILE A 80 -5.67 2.65 -4.77
CA ILE A 80 -4.40 2.81 -4.07
C ILE A 80 -4.15 4.30 -3.85
N ASP A 81 -3.97 4.68 -2.60
CA ASP A 81 -3.52 6.02 -2.22
C ASP A 81 -2.16 5.96 -1.50
N LEU A 82 -1.17 6.58 -2.13
CA LEU A 82 0.20 6.75 -1.64
C LEU A 82 0.57 8.23 -1.45
N LEU A 83 -0.38 9.17 -1.63
CA LEU A 83 -0.12 10.60 -1.56
C LEU A 83 0.48 11.00 -0.22
N GLY A 84 1.36 12.00 -0.25
CA GLY A 84 1.96 12.51 0.99
C GLY A 84 2.95 11.55 1.63
N ASN A 85 3.66 10.78 0.82
CA ASN A 85 4.84 10.00 1.20
C ASN A 85 6.10 10.50 0.48
N SER A 86 7.25 9.91 0.82
CA SER A 86 8.59 10.26 0.29
C SER A 86 9.15 9.16 -0.64
N PHE A 87 8.30 8.53 -1.45
CA PHE A 87 8.74 7.51 -2.40
C PHE A 87 9.65 8.10 -3.47
N ALA A 88 10.74 7.38 -3.77
CA ALA A 88 11.55 7.66 -4.95
C ALA A 88 10.86 7.00 -6.13
N ILE A 89 9.96 7.73 -6.80
CA ILE A 89 9.16 7.19 -7.90
C ILE A 89 9.87 7.51 -9.21
N ASP A 90 10.45 6.49 -9.84
CA ASP A 90 10.76 6.51 -11.26
C ASP A 90 9.56 5.93 -12.04
N VAL A 91 9.37 6.37 -13.30
CA VAL A 91 8.41 5.77 -14.23
C VAL A 91 8.63 4.25 -14.35
N SER A 92 9.88 3.82 -14.29
CA SER A 92 10.24 2.40 -14.32
C SER A 92 9.67 1.63 -13.11
N ASP A 93 9.68 2.23 -11.92
CA ASP A 93 9.14 1.62 -10.71
C ASP A 93 7.60 1.48 -10.79
N VAL A 94 6.92 2.44 -11.42
CA VAL A 94 5.47 2.38 -11.67
C VAL A 94 5.15 1.23 -12.64
N LEU A 95 5.89 1.10 -13.74
CA LEU A 95 5.68 0.04 -14.73
C LEU A 95 5.93 -1.36 -14.15
N GLU A 96 6.90 -1.50 -13.24
CA GLU A 96 7.16 -2.77 -12.58
C GLU A 96 6.14 -3.08 -11.48
N SER A 97 5.79 -2.08 -10.65
CA SER A 97 4.93 -2.26 -9.48
C SER A 97 3.46 -2.42 -9.78
N PHE A 98 3.00 -1.69 -10.79
CA PHE A 98 1.68 -1.86 -11.36
C PHE A 98 1.84 -2.63 -12.67
N SER A 99 2.44 -3.82 -12.60
CA SER A 99 2.41 -4.80 -13.69
C SER A 99 1.43 -5.93 -13.35
N GLY A 100 1.27 -6.89 -14.25
CA GLY A 100 0.45 -8.07 -13.99
C GLY A 100 -1.05 -7.79 -13.98
N CYS A 101 -1.77 -8.38 -13.03
CA CYS A 101 -3.24 -8.34 -13.01
C CYS A 101 -3.81 -7.04 -12.44
N VAL A 102 -3.04 -6.29 -11.62
CA VAL A 102 -3.47 -5.00 -11.06
C VAL A 102 -3.85 -4.00 -12.16
N LEU A 103 -3.07 -3.93 -13.24
CA LEU A 103 -3.32 -2.99 -14.35
C LEU A 103 -4.70 -3.12 -14.98
N ASN A 104 -5.31 -4.32 -14.92
CA ASN A 104 -6.59 -4.57 -15.57
C ASN A 104 -7.79 -4.19 -14.70
N GLY A 105 -7.57 -3.87 -13.42
CA GLY A 105 -8.63 -3.59 -12.47
C GLY A 105 -8.47 -2.28 -11.69
N LEU A 106 -7.34 -1.61 -11.77
CA LEU A 106 -7.09 -0.39 -11.00
C LEU A 106 -7.98 0.76 -11.49
N GLU A 107 -8.83 1.27 -10.60
CA GLU A 107 -9.78 2.36 -10.85
C GLU A 107 -9.22 3.70 -10.38
N SER A 108 -8.43 3.70 -9.30
CA SER A 108 -7.80 4.89 -8.74
C SER A 108 -6.35 4.61 -8.31
N LEU A 109 -5.44 5.47 -8.74
CA LEU A 109 -4.04 5.46 -8.35
C LEU A 109 -3.59 6.88 -8.02
N GLN A 110 -3.35 7.14 -6.74
CA GLN A 110 -2.91 8.44 -6.27
C GLN A 110 -1.48 8.33 -5.72
N PHE A 111 -0.55 9.05 -6.34
CA PHE A 111 0.86 9.07 -5.96
C PHE A 111 1.46 10.46 -6.21
N GLY A 112 2.42 10.85 -5.36
CA GLY A 112 3.04 12.17 -5.42
C GLY A 112 3.40 12.69 -4.03
N SER A 113 4.36 13.61 -3.98
CA SER A 113 4.69 14.31 -2.74
C SER A 113 3.64 15.40 -2.48
N SER A 114 3.18 15.51 -1.24
CA SER A 114 2.47 16.70 -0.77
C SER A 114 3.49 17.81 -0.55
N GLN A 115 3.93 18.47 -1.62
CA GLN A 115 4.54 19.79 -1.51
C GLN A 115 3.41 20.76 -1.14
N HIS A 116 3.15 20.94 0.15
CA HIS A 116 2.58 22.21 0.61
C HIS A 116 3.76 23.16 0.76
N GLY A 117 3.75 24.21 -0.06
CA GLY A 117 4.77 25.26 -0.08
C GLY A 117 4.80 26.11 1.18
#